data_AF-I6B1C9-F1
#
_entry.id   AF-I6B1C9-F1
#
_cell.length_a   1.000
_cell.length_b   1.000
_cell.length_c   1.000
_cell.angle_alpha   90.00
_cell.angle_beta   90.00
_cell.angle_gamma   90.00
#
_symmetry.space_group_name_H-M   'P 1'
#
loop_
_entity.id
_entity.type
_entity.pdbx_description
1 polymer ?
#
loop_
_entity_poly.entity_id
_entity_poly.type
_entity_poly.pdbx_seq_one_letter_code
_entity_poly.pdbx_strand_id
1 'polypeptide(L)'
;MTIVKLDKAAVVSIFNHASSQQEYLEGLYRLVIPEWETVEQVTEYPVCSRDTWMEICKLARSFDENLNKSRTHNNNKIMPGGAWMNSGFGTANDGELALWEVRPPDPAKILRKQPVSV
;
A
#
# COMPACT_ATOMS: atom_id res chain seq x y z
N MET A 1 12.41 2.91 -16.18
CA MET A 1 11.42 2.76 -15.10
C MET A 1 11.71 3.83 -14.07
N THR A 2 10.74 4.67 -13.71
CA THR A 2 10.97 5.85 -12.87
C THR A 2 10.66 5.53 -11.42
N ILE A 3 11.62 5.74 -10.53
CA ILE A 3 11.42 5.63 -9.08
C ILE A 3 10.48 6.73 -8.63
N VAL A 4 9.51 6.38 -7.79
CA VAL A 4 8.58 7.32 -7.17
C VAL A 4 9.08 7.63 -5.76
N LYS A 5 9.22 8.92 -5.44
CA LYS A 5 9.50 9.36 -4.08
C LYS A 5 8.19 9.67 -3.37
N LEU A 6 7.87 8.88 -2.35
CA LEU A 6 6.71 9.11 -1.50
C LEU A 6 6.94 10.31 -0.58
N ASP A 7 5.90 11.11 -0.40
CA ASP A 7 5.83 12.07 0.68
C ASP A 7 5.27 11.39 1.94
N LYS A 8 6.04 11.41 3.03
CA LYS A 8 5.61 10.89 4.33
C LYS A 8 4.31 11.52 4.79
N ALA A 9 4.09 12.81 4.54
CA ALA A 9 2.86 13.49 4.94
C ALA A 9 1.65 12.95 4.16
N ALA A 10 1.81 12.68 2.86
CA ALA A 10 0.77 12.04 2.05
C ALA A 10 0.46 10.63 2.53
N VAL A 11 1.48 9.83 2.84
CA VAL A 11 1.33 8.48 3.41
C VAL A 11 0.55 8.52 4.73
N VAL A 12 0.93 9.40 5.65
CA VAL A 12 0.21 9.57 6.93
C VAL A 12 -1.22 10.02 6.72
N SER A 13 -1.46 10.94 5.77
CA SER A 13 -2.80 11.40 5.43
C SER A 13 -3.70 10.25 4.96
N ILE A 14 -3.18 9.30 4.17
CA ILE A 14 -3.93 8.12 3.73
C ILE A 14 -4.43 7.32 4.94
N PHE A 15 -3.56 7.02 5.91
CA PHE A 15 -3.97 6.28 7.12
C PHE A 15 -4.98 7.04 7.98
N ASN A 16 -4.90 8.37 8.03
CA ASN A 16 -5.83 9.19 8.83
C ASN A 16 -7.25 9.25 8.24
N HIS A 17 -7.39 9.07 6.93
CA HIS A 17 -8.69 9.17 6.24
C HIS A 17 -9.26 7.82 5.82
N ALA A 18 -8.45 6.76 5.82
CA ALA A 18 -8.93 5.40 5.54
C ALA A 18 -9.90 4.92 6.63
N SER A 19 -10.98 4.27 6.21
CA SER A 19 -11.95 3.61 7.08
C SER A 19 -11.76 2.09 7.14
N SER A 20 -10.94 1.53 6.24
CA SER A 20 -10.67 0.11 6.12
C SER A 20 -9.23 -0.19 5.72
N GLN A 21 -8.81 -1.46 5.89
CA GLN A 21 -7.48 -1.90 5.45
C GLN A 21 -7.30 -1.78 3.93
N GLN A 22 -8.37 -2.05 3.18
CA GLN A 22 -8.39 -1.92 1.72
C GLN A 22 -8.17 -0.46 1.30
N GLU A 23 -8.83 0.49 1.94
CA GLU A 23 -8.71 1.91 1.57
C GLU A 23 -7.30 2.46 1.75
N TYR A 24 -6.61 2.14 2.85
CA TYR A 24 -5.23 2.62 2.97
C TYR A 24 -4.31 1.93 1.96
N LEU A 25 -4.53 0.65 1.65
CA LEU A 25 -3.75 -0.06 0.63
C LEU A 25 -3.94 0.59 -0.73
N GLU A 26 -5.19 0.77 -1.17
CA GLU A 26 -5.48 1.46 -2.43
C GLU A 26 -4.90 2.87 -2.47
N GLY A 27 -5.00 3.63 -1.36
CA GLY A 27 -4.38 4.95 -1.24
C GLY A 27 -2.87 4.92 -1.47
N LEU A 28 -2.16 3.95 -0.88
CA LEU A 28 -0.72 3.79 -1.09
C LEU A 28 -0.39 3.39 -2.54
N TYR A 29 -1.18 2.50 -3.15
CA TYR A 29 -0.98 2.12 -4.54
C TYR A 29 -1.24 3.28 -5.51
N ARG A 30 -2.23 4.14 -5.23
CA ARG A 30 -2.50 5.38 -6.00
C ARG A 30 -1.32 6.35 -6.02
N LEU A 31 -0.48 6.38 -4.97
CA LEU A 31 0.72 7.22 -4.96
C LEU A 31 1.81 6.72 -5.93
N VAL A 32 1.79 5.44 -6.29
CA VAL A 32 2.89 4.77 -7.00
C VAL A 32 2.51 4.40 -8.43
N ILE A 33 1.24 4.04 -8.66
CA ILE A 33 0.75 3.57 -9.95
C ILE A 33 -0.13 4.65 -10.59
N PRO A 34 0.30 5.20 -11.75
CA PRO A 34 -0.50 6.19 -12.46
C PRO A 34 -1.79 5.58 -13.01
N GLU A 35 -2.84 6.40 -13.03
CA GLU A 35 -4.17 6.03 -13.54
C GLU A 35 -4.78 4.82 -12.81
N TRP A 36 -4.59 4.74 -11.49
CA TRP A 36 -5.05 3.65 -10.63
C TRP A 36 -6.49 3.22 -10.87
N GLU A 37 -7.41 4.15 -11.16
CA GLU A 37 -8.84 3.83 -11.38
C GLU A 37 -9.08 2.88 -12.56
N THR A 38 -8.15 2.85 -13.52
CA THR A 38 -8.21 1.96 -14.69
C THR A 38 -7.59 0.59 -14.41
N VAL A 39 -6.92 0.40 -13.27
CA VAL A 39 -6.31 -0.88 -12.89
C VAL A 39 -7.39 -1.88 -12.49
N GLU A 40 -7.28 -3.09 -13.03
CA GLU A 40 -8.10 -4.25 -12.66
C GLU A 40 -7.34 -5.17 -11.71
N GLN A 41 -6.06 -5.43 -12.02
CA GLN A 41 -5.20 -6.29 -11.22
C GLN A 41 -3.73 -5.87 -11.34
N VAL A 42 -3.02 -5.95 -10.22
CA VAL A 42 -1.56 -5.80 -10.15
C VAL A 42 -0.95 -7.19 -9.92
N THR A 43 -0.15 -7.68 -10.86
CA THR A 43 0.45 -9.03 -10.78
C THR A 43 1.82 -9.06 -10.08
N GLU A 44 2.43 -7.89 -9.90
CA GLU A 44 3.69 -7.70 -9.20
C GLU A 44 3.57 -6.49 -8.27
N TYR A 45 3.94 -6.65 -7.00
CA TYR A 45 3.81 -5.56 -6.03
C TYR A 45 4.88 -4.48 -6.25
N PRO A 46 4.57 -3.20 -5.96
CA PRO A 46 5.60 -2.18 -5.86
C PRO A 46 6.64 -2.58 -4.81
N VAL A 47 7.87 -2.10 -4.96
CA VAL A 47 8.99 -2.46 -4.08
C VAL A 47 9.61 -1.21 -3.49
N CYS A 48 9.88 -1.21 -2.18
CA CYS A 48 10.48 -0.08 -1.46
C CYS A 48 11.70 -0.51 -0.64
N SER A 49 12.44 0.45 -0.07
CA SER A 49 13.50 0.11 0.89
C SER A 49 12.95 -0.52 2.16
N ARG A 50 13.73 -1.37 2.83
CA ARG A 50 13.33 -2.03 4.09
C ARG A 50 12.89 -1.02 5.15
N ASP A 51 13.57 0.11 5.27
CA ASP A 51 13.21 1.15 6.23
C ASP A 51 11.85 1.78 5.92
N THR A 52 11.57 2.04 4.63
CA THR A 52 10.24 2.53 4.19
C THR A 52 9.16 1.51 4.52
N TRP A 53 9.43 0.24 4.24
CA TRP A 53 8.49 -0.84 4.54
C TRP A 53 8.17 -0.92 6.03
N MET A 54 9.20 -0.80 6.88
CA MET A 54 9.05 -0.81 8.34
C MET A 54 8.28 0.41 8.86
N GLU A 55 8.51 1.60 8.29
CA GLU A 55 7.77 2.81 8.67
C GLU A 55 6.28 2.69 8.30
N ILE A 56 5.96 2.20 7.10
CA ILE A 56 4.56 1.97 6.70
C ILE A 56 3.93 0.85 7.53
N CYS A 57 4.68 -0.21 7.85
CA CYS A 57 4.20 -1.30 8.71
C CYS A 57 3.81 -0.79 10.10
N LYS A 58 4.59 0.13 10.69
CA LYS A 58 4.23 0.77 11.97
C LYS A 58 2.91 1.53 11.87
N LEU A 59 2.70 2.30 10.79
CA LEU A 59 1.46 3.02 10.55
C LEU A 59 0.27 2.06 10.39
N ALA A 60 0.43 1.00 9.60
CA ALA A 60 -0.59 -0.02 9.40
C ALA A 60 -0.96 -0.75 10.70
N ARG A 61 0.03 -1.07 11.54
CA ARG A 61 -0.20 -1.65 12.86
C ARG A 61 -1.00 -0.72 13.77
N SER A 62 -0.61 0.55 13.86
CA SER A 62 -1.34 1.54 14.67
C SER A 62 -2.78 1.75 14.17
N PHE A 63 -2.98 1.78 12.86
CA PHE A 63 -4.29 1.84 12.24
C PHE A 63 -5.17 0.64 12.64
N ASP A 64 -4.65 -0.58 12.46
CA ASP A 64 -5.38 -1.81 12.78
C ASP A 64 -5.65 -1.98 14.27
N GLU A 65 -4.71 -1.57 15.14
CA GLU A 65 -4.90 -1.51 16.59
C GLU A 65 -6.05 -0.57 16.96
N ASN A 66 -6.13 0.60 16.31
CA ASN A 66 -7.23 1.53 16.53
C ASN A 66 -8.57 0.99 16.02
N LEU A 67 -8.60 0.37 14.84
CA LEU A 67 -9.80 -0.31 14.33
C LEU A 67 -10.26 -1.38 15.32
N ASN A 68 -9.33 -2.19 15.85
CA ASN A 68 -9.64 -3.26 16.79
C ASN A 68 -10.21 -2.77 18.13
N LYS A 69 -9.96 -1.52 18.55
CA LYS A 69 -10.58 -0.95 19.77
C LYS A 69 -12.10 -0.86 19.66
N SER A 70 -12.61 -0.68 18.45
CA SER A 70 -14.06 -0.60 18.16
C SER A 70 -14.70 -1.97 17.89
N ARG A 71 -13.91 -3.03 17.73
CA ARG A 71 -14.38 -4.38 17.38
C ARG A 71 -14.52 -5.25 18.62
N THR A 72 -15.63 -5.98 18.74
CA THR A 72 -15.90 -6.86 19.88
C THR A 72 -15.00 -8.10 19.88
N HIS A 73 -14.75 -8.64 21.08
CA HIS A 73 -13.78 -9.71 21.34
C HIS A 73 -14.03 -11.03 20.57
N ASN A 74 -15.25 -11.25 20.08
CA ASN A 74 -15.74 -12.59 19.75
C ASN A 74 -15.76 -12.99 18.27
N ASN A 75 -15.09 -12.29 17.33
CA ASN A 75 -14.61 -12.87 16.04
C ASN A 75 -14.07 -11.89 14.98
N ASN A 76 -14.03 -10.58 15.22
CA ASN A 76 -13.66 -9.61 14.15
C ASN A 76 -12.33 -8.89 14.36
N LYS A 77 -11.50 -9.28 15.34
CA LYS A 77 -10.18 -8.66 15.50
C LYS A 77 -9.27 -9.04 14.33
N ILE A 78 -8.68 -8.03 13.72
CA ILE A 78 -7.68 -8.20 12.65
C ILE A 78 -6.28 -8.26 13.24
N MET A 79 -5.38 -9.03 12.63
CA MET A 79 -3.96 -9.00 12.98
C MET A 79 -3.40 -7.61 12.67
N PRO A 80 -2.80 -6.88 13.65
CA PRO A 80 -2.22 -5.58 13.38
C PRO A 80 -1.13 -5.62 12.30
N GLY A 81 -1.29 -4.80 11.27
CA GLY A 81 -0.41 -4.75 10.10
C GLY A 81 -0.62 -5.91 9.13
N GLY A 82 -1.60 -6.80 9.35
CA GLY A 82 -1.79 -8.03 8.58
C GLY A 82 -1.99 -7.77 7.08
N ALA A 83 -2.82 -6.79 6.73
CA ALA A 83 -3.05 -6.45 5.33
C ALA A 83 -1.82 -5.85 4.63
N TRP A 84 -1.03 -5.02 5.33
CA TRP A 84 0.26 -4.54 4.83
C TRP A 84 1.25 -5.68 4.60
N MET A 85 1.35 -6.63 5.52
CA MET A 85 2.25 -7.79 5.37
C MET A 85 1.84 -8.72 4.22
N ASN A 86 0.54 -8.82 3.93
CA ASN A 86 0.02 -9.73 2.91
C ASN A 86 -0.04 -9.10 1.50
N SER A 87 -0.35 -7.81 1.40
CA SER A 87 -0.69 -7.14 0.14
C SER A 87 -0.07 -5.74 -0.01
N GLY A 88 0.79 -5.35 0.92
CA GLY A 88 1.59 -4.14 0.82
C GLY A 88 2.70 -4.24 -0.22
N PHE A 89 3.67 -3.34 -0.13
CA PHE A 89 4.83 -3.35 -1.01
C PHE A 89 5.82 -4.45 -0.63
N GLY A 90 6.60 -4.89 -1.60
CA GLY A 90 7.81 -5.69 -1.37
C GLY A 90 8.97 -4.84 -0.84
N THR A 91 10.06 -5.51 -0.48
CA THR A 91 11.33 -4.89 -0.07
C THR A 91 12.40 -5.13 -1.14
N ALA A 92 13.11 -4.08 -1.53
CA ALA A 92 14.30 -4.18 -2.39
C ALA A 92 15.50 -4.67 -1.59
N ASN A 93 16.58 -5.05 -2.29
CA ASN A 93 17.85 -5.34 -1.64
C ASN A 93 18.44 -4.09 -0.97
N ASP A 94 19.28 -4.30 0.03
CA ASP A 94 19.89 -3.23 0.80
C ASP A 94 20.69 -2.27 -0.12
N GLY A 95 20.42 -0.97 0.00
CA GLY A 95 21.08 0.08 -0.78
C GLY A 95 20.51 0.34 -2.18
N GLU A 96 19.53 -0.44 -2.67
CA GLU A 96 18.94 -0.20 -3.99
C GLU A 96 17.99 1.00 -4.05
N LEU A 97 17.30 1.28 -2.94
CA LEU A 97 16.31 2.35 -2.82
C LEU A 97 16.57 3.12 -1.52
N ALA A 98 16.47 4.45 -1.58
CA ALA A 98 16.54 5.28 -0.39
C ALA A 98 15.25 5.22 0.43
N LEU A 99 15.24 5.87 1.59
CA LEU A 99 14.04 6.04 2.40
C LEU A 99 12.97 6.82 1.59
N TRP A 100 11.75 6.29 1.58
CA TRP A 100 10.59 6.76 0.82
C TRP A 100 10.68 6.61 -0.71
N GLU A 101 11.70 5.93 -1.23
CA GLU A 101 11.75 5.58 -2.64
C GLU A 101 11.06 4.25 -2.92
N VAL A 102 10.22 4.24 -3.94
CA VAL A 102 9.44 3.09 -4.37
C VAL A 102 9.64 2.88 -5.87
N ARG A 103 9.98 1.65 -6.22
CA ARG A 103 9.96 1.17 -7.59
C ARG A 103 8.53 0.70 -7.90
N PRO A 104 7.83 1.33 -8.86
CA PRO A 104 6.52 0.85 -9.27
C PRO A 104 6.63 -0.51 -9.98
N PRO A 105 5.53 -1.27 -10.07
CA PRO A 105 5.47 -2.47 -10.90
C PRO A 105 5.77 -2.15 -12.36
N ASP A 106 6.21 -3.14 -13.11
CA ASP A 106 6.31 -3.01 -14.57
C ASP A 106 4.92 -2.73 -15.15
N PRO A 107 4.75 -1.71 -16.02
CA PRO A 107 3.49 -1.47 -16.71
C PRO A 107 2.92 -2.72 -17.41
N ALA A 108 3.77 -3.61 -17.92
CA ALA A 108 3.36 -4.88 -18.51
C ALA A 108 2.77 -5.89 -17.50
N LYS A 109 2.97 -5.64 -16.19
CA LYS A 109 2.45 -6.44 -15.07
C LYS A 109 1.19 -5.85 -14.44
N ILE A 110 0.67 -4.76 -15.02
CA ILE A 110 -0.57 -4.12 -14.59
C ILE A 110 -1.65 -4.44 -15.62
N LEU A 111 -2.64 -5.22 -15.21
CA LEU A 111 -3.84 -5.46 -16.01
C LEU A 111 -4.80 -4.30 -15.81
N ARG A 112 -5.22 -3.67 -16.91
CA ARG A 112 -6.17 -2.56 -16.90
C ARG A 112 -7.53 -3.03 -17.41
N LYS A 113 -8.58 -2.45 -16.83
CA LYS A 113 -9.98 -2.70 -17.21
C LYS A 113 -10.14 -2.43 -18.71
N GLN A 114 -10.80 -3.34 -19.42
CA GLN A 114 -11.16 -3.08 -20.81
C GLN A 114 -12.17 -1.92 -20.89
N PRO A 115 -12.05 -1.02 -21.87
CA PRO A 115 -13.08 -0.03 -22.11
C PRO A 115 -14.39 -0.77 -22.44
N VAL A 116 -15.43 -0.50 -21.66
CA VAL A 116 -16.77 -1.06 -21.93
C VAL A 116 -17.19 -0.55 -23.30
N SER A 117 -17.29 -1.45 -24.27
CA SER A 117 -17.84 -1.13 -25.59
C SER A 117 -19.34 -0.88 -25.41
N VAL A 118 -19.77 0.36 -25.62
CA VAL A 118 -21.18 0.77 -25.66
C VAL A 118 -21.71 0.61 -27.08
#